data_AF-A0A959UYH6-F1
#
_entry.id   AF-A0A959UYH6-F1
#
_cell.length_a   1.000
_cell.length_b   1.000
_cell.length_c   1.000
_cell.angle_alpha   90.00
_cell.angle_beta   90.00
_cell.angle_gamma   90.00
#
_symmetry.space_group_name_H-M   'P 1'
#
loop_
_entity.id
_entity.type
_entity.pdbx_description
1 polymer ?
#
loop_
_entity_poly.entity_id
_entity_poly.type
_entity_poly.pdbx_seq_one_letter_code
_entity_poly.pdbx_strand_id
1 'polypeptide(L)'
;DFLDDTDRMFITGGRHARTSFIQRLPFARRHFRNYLPLFPMAIERMDVAGYDLIVSASYAVAKGVRKRPGQKHVCYIHTPMRWAWVKEEEYLRDHRVTGPKAAMLRWQLDRLRRWDLRTNAGVDRFVANSANVADRVRRHYGRDADVLLPPVDLDLFPLHTGPRKHFITASRLVPYKRTDRIVEAFRALPDQQLVVSGDGPELERLRRSAPTNVRFTGHVRQQELVHHLQRARALIVAADERGPGADPVGGAGLRHTGDRPAERRLSGDRAGCLGMSVLRRGHSRCDRQRGPWVRRARHSRSCGTTP
;
A
#
# COMPACT_ATOMS: atom_id res chain seq x y z
N ASP A 1 -7.80 19.73 11.03
CA ASP A 1 -7.92 18.34 10.55
C ASP A 1 -8.44 17.48 11.72
N PHE A 2 -8.59 16.17 11.58
CA PHE A 2 -8.97 15.27 12.69
C PHE A 2 -7.78 14.53 13.30
N LEU A 3 -6.54 14.94 12.98
CA LEU A 3 -5.34 14.33 13.55
C LEU A 3 -5.21 14.78 15.01
N ASP A 4 -5.01 13.82 15.91
CA ASP A 4 -4.55 14.14 17.26
C ASP A 4 -3.06 14.56 17.23
N ASP A 5 -2.53 15.00 18.37
CA ASP A 5 -1.17 15.56 18.43
C ASP A 5 -0.10 14.51 18.15
N THR A 6 -0.34 13.24 18.51
CA THR A 6 0.59 12.14 18.27
C THR A 6 0.67 11.85 16.77
N ASP A 7 -0.49 11.69 16.13
CA ASP A 7 -0.60 11.46 14.69
C ASP A 7 -0.07 12.66 13.89
N ARG A 8 -0.35 13.89 14.34
CA ARG A 8 0.15 15.11 13.71
C ARG A 8 1.68 15.18 13.76
N MET A 9 2.27 14.91 14.93
CA MET A 9 3.72 14.91 15.06
C MET A 9 4.35 13.85 14.15
N PHE A 10 3.77 12.65 14.14
CA PHE A 10 4.26 11.55 13.33
C PHE A 10 4.13 11.79 11.82
N ILE A 11 2.98 12.27 11.35
CA ILE A 11 2.67 12.35 9.90
C ILE A 11 3.20 13.65 9.28
N THR A 12 3.00 14.80 9.95
CA THR A 12 3.27 16.12 9.36
C THR A 12 4.40 16.87 10.05
N GLY A 13 5.03 16.25 11.06
CA GLY A 13 6.04 16.92 11.88
C GLY A 13 5.48 18.11 12.65
N GLY A 14 4.21 18.02 13.09
CA GLY A 14 3.53 19.07 13.87
C GLY A 14 2.76 20.10 13.04
N ARG A 15 2.79 20.03 11.70
CA ARG A 15 2.06 21.00 10.85
C ARG A 15 0.57 20.66 10.74
N HIS A 16 -0.26 21.69 10.65
CA HIS A 16 -1.70 21.50 10.37
C HIS A 16 -1.96 21.32 8.88
N ALA A 17 -2.77 20.32 8.53
CA ALA A 17 -3.17 20.08 7.15
C ALA A 17 -4.31 21.03 6.75
N ARG A 18 -4.24 21.60 5.55
CA ARG A 18 -5.37 22.30 4.92
C ARG A 18 -6.37 21.25 4.44
N THR A 19 -7.56 21.23 5.03
CA THR A 19 -8.61 20.25 4.70
C THR A 19 -9.64 20.82 3.73
N SER A 20 -10.33 19.94 3.00
CA SER A 20 -11.46 20.33 2.16
C SER A 20 -12.71 20.66 2.99
N PHE A 21 -13.74 21.20 2.34
CA PHE A 21 -15.03 21.51 2.98
C PHE A 21 -15.73 20.27 3.57
N ILE A 22 -15.44 19.07 3.06
CA ILE A 22 -16.04 17.81 3.56
C ILE A 22 -15.74 17.61 5.05
N GLN A 23 -14.60 18.08 5.52
CA GLN A 23 -14.21 17.98 6.93
C GLN A 23 -15.20 18.70 7.87
N ARG A 24 -15.94 19.70 7.35
CA ARG A 24 -16.91 20.50 8.11
C ARG A 24 -18.34 19.96 8.02
N LEU A 25 -18.56 18.90 7.24
CA LEU A 25 -19.89 18.28 7.09
C LEU A 25 -20.23 17.41 8.31
N PRO A 26 -21.53 17.24 8.62
CA PRO A 26 -21.97 16.46 9.79
C PRO A 26 -21.48 15.01 9.71
N PHE A 27 -21.04 14.44 10.81
CA PHE A 27 -20.53 13.05 10.86
C PHE A 27 -19.34 12.73 9.95
N ALA A 28 -18.61 13.73 9.42
CA ALA A 28 -17.46 13.51 8.55
C ALA A 28 -16.42 12.55 9.15
N ARG A 29 -16.24 12.55 10.48
CA ARG A 29 -15.31 11.62 11.16
C ARG A 29 -15.73 10.15 11.11
N ARG A 30 -17.03 9.87 11.09
CA ARG A 30 -17.59 8.50 11.16
C ARG A 30 -18.06 7.97 9.79
N HIS A 31 -18.60 8.85 8.95
CA HIS A 31 -19.30 8.49 7.72
C HIS A 31 -18.67 9.12 6.45
N PHE A 32 -17.37 9.41 6.46
CA PHE A 32 -16.71 10.08 5.33
C PHE A 32 -16.93 9.39 3.97
N ARG A 33 -17.04 8.05 3.97
CA ARG A 33 -17.30 7.25 2.76
C ARG A 33 -18.61 7.60 2.07
N ASN A 34 -19.62 8.09 2.80
CA ASN A 34 -20.90 8.50 2.23
C ASN A 34 -20.77 9.79 1.42
N TYR A 35 -19.69 10.55 1.59
CA TYR A 35 -19.38 11.73 0.80
C TYR A 35 -18.62 11.43 -0.50
N LEU A 36 -18.56 10.17 -0.94
CA LEU A 36 -17.95 9.76 -2.20
C LEU A 36 -18.37 10.63 -3.40
N PRO A 37 -19.66 11.02 -3.57
CA PRO A 37 -20.06 11.90 -4.67
C PRO A 37 -19.43 13.30 -4.64
N LEU A 38 -19.02 13.76 -3.45
CA LEU A 38 -18.45 15.08 -3.21
C LEU A 38 -16.93 15.08 -3.34
N PHE A 39 -16.26 13.92 -3.32
CA PHE A 39 -14.79 13.85 -3.36
C PHE A 39 -14.16 14.51 -4.60
N PRO A 40 -14.69 14.32 -5.83
CA PRO A 40 -14.22 15.05 -7.00
C PRO A 40 -14.27 16.57 -6.83
N MET A 41 -15.38 17.09 -6.31
CA MET A 41 -15.55 18.52 -6.08
C MET A 41 -14.61 19.03 -4.99
N ALA A 42 -14.42 18.25 -3.93
CA ALA A 42 -13.56 18.60 -2.81
C ALA A 42 -12.10 18.73 -3.21
N ILE A 43 -11.59 17.79 -4.02
CA ILE A 43 -10.19 17.84 -4.46
C ILE A 43 -9.95 18.95 -5.49
N GLU A 44 -10.89 19.15 -6.42
CA GLU A 44 -10.77 20.17 -7.47
C GLU A 44 -10.80 21.60 -6.92
N ARG A 45 -11.46 21.81 -5.77
CA ARG A 45 -11.52 23.10 -5.06
C ARG A 45 -10.34 23.35 -4.13
N MET A 46 -9.42 22.39 -3.98
CA MET A 46 -8.22 22.65 -3.19
C MET A 46 -7.34 23.66 -3.91
N ASP A 47 -7.10 24.78 -3.23
CA ASP A 47 -6.28 25.85 -3.75
C ASP A 47 -4.80 25.53 -3.51
N VAL A 48 -4.13 25.25 -4.64
CA VAL A 48 -2.70 24.98 -4.75
C VAL A 48 -2.00 26.01 -5.66
N ALA A 49 -2.63 27.18 -5.84
CA ALA A 49 -2.15 28.22 -6.76
C ALA A 49 -0.74 28.73 -6.45
N GLY A 50 -0.37 28.79 -5.17
CA GLY A 50 0.90 29.33 -4.70
C GLY A 50 2.08 28.35 -4.77
N TYR A 51 1.95 27.20 -5.44
CA TYR A 51 2.99 26.18 -5.50
C TYR A 51 3.41 25.88 -6.94
N ASP A 52 4.70 25.80 -7.22
CA ASP A 52 5.20 25.45 -8.57
C ASP A 52 5.15 23.94 -8.85
N LEU A 53 5.23 23.14 -7.78
CA LEU A 53 5.21 21.69 -7.81
C LEU A 53 4.12 21.13 -6.89
N ILE A 54 3.28 20.29 -7.46
CA ILE A 54 2.24 19.54 -6.78
C ILE A 54 2.68 18.08 -6.72
N VAL A 55 2.76 17.52 -5.51
CA VAL A 55 3.00 16.09 -5.29
C VAL A 55 1.76 15.49 -4.65
N SER A 56 1.07 14.61 -5.37
CA SER A 56 -0.13 13.94 -4.85
C SER A 56 0.17 12.47 -4.50
N ALA A 57 -0.12 12.06 -3.28
CA ALA A 57 -0.20 10.64 -2.91
C ALA A 57 -1.65 10.15 -3.09
N SER A 58 -1.92 9.34 -4.11
CA SER A 58 -3.29 9.01 -4.51
C SER A 58 -3.60 7.52 -4.49
N TYR A 59 -4.67 7.16 -3.79
CA TYR A 59 -5.38 5.87 -3.95
C TYR A 59 -6.78 6.05 -4.55
N ALA A 60 -7.23 7.30 -4.64
CA ALA A 60 -8.55 7.69 -5.12
C ALA A 60 -8.47 9.07 -5.78
N VAL A 61 -8.89 10.13 -5.08
CA VAL A 61 -9.16 11.42 -5.73
C VAL A 61 -7.99 12.39 -5.72
N ALA A 62 -6.92 12.16 -4.95
CA ALA A 62 -5.87 13.18 -4.74
C ALA A 62 -5.23 13.70 -6.03
N LYS A 63 -5.04 12.82 -7.03
CA LYS A 63 -4.53 13.19 -8.36
C LYS A 63 -5.43 14.12 -9.17
N GLY A 64 -6.67 14.33 -8.74
CA GLY A 64 -7.66 15.18 -9.40
C GLY A 64 -7.58 16.65 -9.00
N VAL A 65 -6.59 17.05 -8.21
CA VAL A 65 -6.35 18.46 -7.91
C VAL A 65 -6.10 19.25 -9.19
N ARG A 66 -6.69 20.45 -9.28
CA ARG A 66 -6.56 21.30 -10.46
C ARG A 66 -5.24 22.06 -10.42
N LYS A 67 -4.41 21.85 -11.43
CA LYS A 67 -3.20 22.63 -11.66
C LYS A 67 -3.46 23.80 -12.61
N ARG A 68 -2.71 24.88 -12.45
CA ARG A 68 -2.62 26.03 -13.36
C ARG A 68 -1.59 25.76 -14.46
N PRO A 69 -1.67 26.46 -15.60
CA PRO A 69 -0.59 26.45 -16.60
C PRO A 69 0.76 26.75 -15.94
N GLY A 70 1.82 26.03 -16.34
CA GLY A 70 3.17 26.18 -15.77
C GLY A 70 3.46 25.32 -14.54
N GLN A 71 2.44 24.96 -13.74
CA GLN A 71 2.64 24.08 -12.58
C GLN A 71 2.96 22.64 -13.01
N LYS A 72 3.85 21.99 -12.25
CA LYS A 72 4.16 20.57 -12.42
C LYS A 72 3.40 19.74 -11.40
N HIS A 73 2.87 18.61 -11.84
CA HIS A 73 2.11 17.68 -11.02
C HIS A 73 2.66 16.26 -11.16
N VAL A 74 3.24 15.77 -10.07
CA VAL A 74 3.73 14.40 -9.93
C VAL A 74 2.79 13.63 -9.01
N CYS A 75 2.22 12.54 -9.51
CA CYS A 75 1.31 11.69 -8.75
C CYS A 75 2.03 10.41 -8.32
N TYR A 76 2.30 10.27 -7.02
CA TYR A 76 2.66 8.99 -6.42
C TYR A 76 1.39 8.15 -6.22
N ILE A 77 1.14 7.22 -7.14
CA ILE A 77 -0.09 6.43 -7.18
C ILE A 77 0.07 5.10 -6.45
N HIS A 78 -0.78 4.88 -5.45
CA HIS A 78 -0.83 3.62 -4.70
C HIS A 78 -1.64 2.55 -5.43
N THR A 79 -2.68 2.98 -6.16
CA THR A 79 -3.47 2.17 -7.09
C THR A 79 -4.48 3.10 -7.77
N PRO A 80 -4.82 2.87 -9.06
CA PRO A 80 -6.09 3.34 -9.61
C PRO A 80 -7.27 2.88 -8.73
N MET A 81 -8.41 3.58 -8.77
CA MET A 81 -9.58 3.31 -7.91
C MET A 81 -10.12 1.88 -8.08
N ARG A 82 -9.56 0.91 -7.36
CA ARG A 82 -9.76 -0.53 -7.62
C ARG A 82 -11.23 -0.96 -7.56
N TRP A 83 -11.97 -0.44 -6.60
CA TRP A 83 -13.40 -0.71 -6.44
C TRP A 83 -14.25 -0.11 -7.57
N ALA A 84 -13.80 1.00 -8.17
CA ALA A 84 -14.43 1.55 -9.35
C ALA A 84 -14.03 0.75 -10.61
N TRP A 85 -12.76 0.38 -10.79
CA TRP A 85 -12.27 -0.14 -12.07
C TRP A 85 -12.30 -1.67 -12.22
N VAL A 86 -12.18 -2.41 -11.12
CA VAL A 86 -11.84 -3.85 -11.15
C VAL A 86 -12.86 -4.70 -10.39
N LYS A 87 -13.50 -4.13 -9.37
CA LYS A 87 -14.30 -4.86 -8.38
C LYS A 87 -15.69 -4.25 -8.15
N GLU A 88 -16.33 -3.67 -9.17
CA GLU A 88 -17.67 -3.06 -8.98
C GLU A 88 -18.68 -4.07 -8.41
N GLU A 89 -18.79 -5.23 -9.03
CA GLU A 89 -19.77 -6.25 -8.63
C GLU A 89 -19.47 -6.83 -7.24
N GLU A 90 -18.19 -7.07 -6.95
CA GLU A 90 -17.73 -7.50 -5.63
C GLU A 90 -18.03 -6.42 -4.58
N TYR A 91 -17.78 -5.15 -4.90
CA TYR A 91 -18.09 -4.03 -4.02
C TYR A 91 -19.59 -3.91 -3.73
N LEU A 92 -20.45 -4.07 -4.75
CA LEU A 92 -21.91 -4.07 -4.58
C LEU A 92 -22.38 -5.24 -3.70
N ARG A 93 -21.80 -6.43 -3.92
CA ARG A 93 -22.10 -7.64 -3.15
C ARG A 93 -21.67 -7.51 -1.70
N ASP A 94 -20.45 -7.04 -1.45
CA ASP A 94 -19.88 -6.84 -0.12
C ASP A 94 -20.73 -5.84 0.71
N HIS A 95 -21.30 -4.83 0.05
CA HIS A 95 -22.17 -3.84 0.70
C HIS A 95 -23.67 -4.22 0.65
N ARG A 96 -24.00 -5.41 0.13
CA ARG A 96 -25.38 -5.94 0.02
C ARG A 96 -26.36 -4.97 -0.65
N VAL A 97 -25.89 -4.23 -1.67
CA VAL A 97 -26.71 -3.23 -2.35
C VAL A 97 -27.39 -3.88 -3.57
N THR A 98 -28.72 -3.95 -3.55
CA THR A 98 -29.54 -4.52 -4.64
C THR A 98 -30.58 -3.52 -5.16
N GLY A 99 -31.17 -3.81 -6.33
CA GLY A 99 -32.27 -3.04 -6.89
C GLY A 99 -31.91 -1.60 -7.31
N PRO A 100 -32.83 -0.63 -7.16
CA PRO A 100 -32.63 0.76 -7.59
C PRO A 100 -31.41 1.44 -6.95
N LYS A 101 -31.07 1.07 -5.70
CA LYS A 101 -29.86 1.58 -5.01
C LYS A 101 -28.58 1.10 -5.70
N ALA A 102 -28.58 -0.12 -6.23
CA ALA A 102 -27.44 -0.65 -6.99
C ALA A 102 -27.27 0.12 -8.29
N ALA A 103 -28.36 0.39 -9.02
CA ALA A 103 -28.33 1.19 -10.24
C ALA A 103 -27.80 2.62 -9.98
N MET A 104 -28.27 3.27 -8.91
CA MET A 104 -27.75 4.58 -8.51
C MET A 104 -26.25 4.54 -8.19
N LEU A 105 -25.79 3.52 -7.46
CA LEU A 105 -24.38 3.38 -7.13
C LEU A 105 -23.52 3.11 -8.38
N ARG A 106 -23.96 2.25 -9.31
CA ARG A 106 -23.28 2.04 -10.60
C ARG A 106 -23.13 3.34 -11.38
N TRP A 107 -24.21 4.11 -11.50
CA TRP A 107 -24.18 5.42 -12.15
C TRP A 107 -23.17 6.37 -11.49
N GLN A 108 -23.10 6.39 -10.15
CA GLN A 108 -22.10 7.19 -9.43
C GLN A 108 -20.68 6.70 -9.70
N LEU A 109 -20.44 5.38 -9.71
CA LEU A 109 -19.14 4.79 -10.01
C LEU A 109 -18.71 5.10 -11.45
N ASP A 110 -19.62 5.04 -12.43
CA ASP A 110 -19.36 5.43 -13.82
C ASP A 110 -18.98 6.89 -13.95
N ARG A 111 -19.73 7.78 -13.28
CA ARG A 111 -19.39 9.20 -13.23
C ARG A 111 -18.01 9.40 -12.64
N LEU A 112 -17.66 8.64 -11.60
CA LEU A 112 -16.36 8.72 -10.97
C LEU A 112 -15.24 8.18 -11.87
N ARG A 113 -15.44 7.07 -12.60
CA ARG A 113 -14.49 6.56 -13.61
C ARG A 113 -14.22 7.58 -14.69
N ARG A 114 -15.27 8.21 -15.24
CA ARG A 114 -15.13 9.27 -16.24
C ARG A 114 -14.36 10.46 -15.69
N TRP A 115 -14.64 10.87 -14.46
CA TRP A 115 -13.87 11.91 -13.79
C TRP A 115 -12.41 11.51 -13.57
N ASP A 116 -12.18 10.27 -13.14
CA ASP A 116 -10.86 9.71 -12.89
C ASP A 116 -10.01 9.68 -14.17
N LEU A 117 -10.59 9.27 -15.30
CA LEU A 117 -9.91 9.34 -16.61
C LEU A 117 -9.59 10.77 -17.02
N ARG A 118 -10.59 11.68 -16.96
CA ARG A 118 -10.40 13.07 -17.39
C ARG A 118 -9.32 13.78 -16.60
N THR A 119 -9.21 13.53 -15.31
CA THR A 119 -8.20 14.17 -14.45
C THR A 119 -6.77 13.69 -14.71
N ASN A 120 -6.57 12.57 -15.41
CA ASN A 120 -5.23 12.07 -15.74
C ASN A 120 -4.43 13.04 -16.62
N ALA A 121 -5.11 13.83 -17.46
CA ALA A 121 -4.46 14.87 -18.28
C ALA A 121 -3.81 15.97 -17.41
N GLY A 122 -4.28 16.16 -16.17
CA GLY A 122 -3.71 17.10 -15.21
C GLY A 122 -2.44 16.60 -14.52
N VAL A 123 -2.03 15.34 -14.74
CA VAL A 123 -0.85 14.72 -14.13
C VAL A 123 0.28 14.67 -15.15
N ASP A 124 1.40 15.32 -14.86
CA ASP A 124 2.58 15.34 -15.74
C ASP A 124 3.33 14.02 -15.68
N ARG A 125 3.51 13.46 -14.47
CA ARG A 125 4.21 12.18 -14.25
C ARG A 125 3.49 11.33 -13.21
N PHE A 126 3.26 10.07 -13.54
CA PHE A 126 2.85 9.06 -12.58
C PHE A 126 4.08 8.33 -12.05
N VAL A 127 4.09 8.11 -10.74
CA VAL A 127 5.08 7.28 -10.05
C VAL A 127 4.31 6.21 -9.28
N ALA A 128 4.44 4.96 -9.67
CA ALA A 128 3.80 3.83 -9.04
C ALA A 128 4.66 3.26 -7.91
N ASN A 129 4.01 2.81 -6.83
CA ASN A 129 4.67 2.14 -5.72
C ASN A 129 5.19 0.71 -6.06
N SER A 130 4.84 0.17 -7.23
CA SER A 130 5.16 -1.19 -7.65
C SER A 130 4.95 -1.36 -9.16
N ALA A 131 5.56 -2.40 -9.75
CA ALA A 131 5.36 -2.76 -11.15
C ALA A 131 3.89 -3.14 -11.44
N ASN A 132 3.24 -3.88 -10.54
CA ASN A 132 1.82 -4.25 -10.68
C ASN A 132 0.90 -3.00 -10.74
N VAL A 133 1.21 -1.97 -9.95
CA VAL A 133 0.46 -0.71 -10.02
C VAL A 133 0.79 0.07 -11.29
N ALA A 134 2.04 0.08 -11.75
CA ALA A 134 2.40 0.67 -13.03
C ALA A 134 1.64 0.01 -14.20
N ASP A 135 1.55 -1.32 -14.22
CA ASP A 135 0.78 -2.05 -15.22
C ASP A 135 -0.73 -1.72 -15.16
N ARG A 136 -1.29 -1.46 -13.97
CA ARG A 136 -2.67 -0.99 -13.82
C ARG A 136 -2.85 0.43 -14.35
N VAL A 137 -1.90 1.31 -14.11
CA VAL A 137 -1.92 2.68 -14.67
C VAL A 137 -1.92 2.59 -16.20
N ARG A 138 -1.08 1.74 -16.79
CA ARG A 138 -1.08 1.50 -18.23
C ARG A 138 -2.43 0.98 -18.73
N ARG A 139 -2.96 -0.08 -18.11
CA ARG A 139 -4.23 -0.71 -18.56
C ARG A 139 -5.47 0.18 -18.39
N HIS A 140 -5.58 0.89 -17.27
CA HIS A 140 -6.79 1.66 -16.96
C HIS A 140 -6.71 3.10 -17.44
N TYR A 141 -5.53 3.71 -17.44
CA TYR A 141 -5.35 5.12 -17.79
C TYR A 141 -4.69 5.34 -19.15
N GLY A 142 -4.12 4.31 -19.77
CA GLY A 142 -3.35 4.47 -21.01
C GLY A 142 -2.10 5.34 -20.83
N ARG A 143 -1.51 5.31 -19.63
CA ARG A 143 -0.37 6.15 -19.24
C ARG A 143 0.74 5.28 -18.68
N ASP A 144 1.99 5.72 -18.85
CA ASP A 144 3.13 5.10 -18.20
C ASP A 144 3.36 5.68 -16.79
N ALA A 145 3.95 4.87 -15.93
CA ALA A 145 4.33 5.26 -14.58
C ALA A 145 5.72 4.71 -14.24
N ASP A 146 6.57 5.57 -13.71
CA ASP A 146 7.87 5.17 -13.16
C ASP A 146 7.65 4.37 -11.87
N VAL A 147 8.47 3.36 -11.60
CA VAL A 147 8.35 2.57 -10.37
C VAL A 147 9.31 3.10 -9.31
N LEU A 148 8.75 3.67 -8.24
CA LEU A 148 9.48 4.03 -7.03
C LEU A 148 8.91 3.23 -5.88
N LEU A 149 9.68 2.25 -5.40
CA LEU A 149 9.26 1.43 -4.27
C LEU A 149 9.13 2.28 -3.00
N PRO A 150 8.12 2.02 -2.14
CA PRO A 150 7.99 2.73 -0.88
C PRO A 150 9.22 2.45 0.00
N PRO A 151 9.72 3.48 0.72
CA PRO A 151 10.85 3.30 1.61
C PRO A 151 10.48 2.37 2.78
N VAL A 152 11.48 1.65 3.29
CA VAL A 152 11.39 0.86 4.52
C VAL A 152 12.39 1.45 5.50
N ASP A 153 11.93 1.73 6.72
CA ASP A 153 12.79 2.14 7.82
C ASP A 153 13.60 0.94 8.29
N LEU A 154 14.90 0.93 7.97
CA LEU A 154 15.79 -0.20 8.26
C LEU A 154 16.15 -0.29 9.74
N ASP A 155 16.10 0.83 10.47
CA ASP A 155 16.45 0.88 11.89
C ASP A 155 15.41 0.13 12.74
N LEU A 156 14.17 0.03 12.24
CA LEU A 156 13.11 -0.77 12.85
C LEU A 156 13.31 -2.29 12.68
N PHE A 157 14.15 -2.74 11.76
CA PHE A 157 14.32 -4.16 11.45
C PHE A 157 15.78 -4.62 11.60
N PRO A 158 16.35 -4.59 12.82
CA PRO A 158 17.69 -5.11 13.04
C PRO A 158 17.74 -6.62 12.72
N LEU A 159 18.89 -7.10 12.25
CA LEU A 159 19.08 -8.50 11.94
C LEU A 159 18.94 -9.36 13.21
N HIS A 160 18.06 -10.36 13.16
CA HIS A 160 17.94 -11.36 14.21
C HIS A 160 18.56 -12.69 13.78
N THR A 161 19.57 -13.15 14.54
CA THR A 161 20.32 -14.39 14.33
C THR A 161 19.88 -15.54 15.25
N GLY A 162 18.91 -15.31 16.13
CA GLY A 162 18.41 -16.30 17.07
C GLY A 162 17.48 -17.35 16.44
N PRO A 163 17.05 -18.35 17.24
CA PRO A 163 16.22 -19.45 16.75
C PRO A 163 14.84 -18.98 16.30
N ARG A 164 14.41 -19.46 15.13
CA ARG A 164 13.09 -19.18 14.55
C ARG A 164 12.13 -20.35 14.79
N LYS A 165 11.04 -20.11 15.51
CA LYS A 165 10.21 -21.18 16.11
C LYS A 165 8.79 -21.31 15.56
N HIS A 166 8.29 -20.31 14.86
CA HIS A 166 6.89 -20.25 14.42
C HIS A 166 6.77 -19.65 13.02
N PHE A 167 5.61 -19.76 12.40
CA PHE A 167 5.22 -19.02 11.21
C PHE A 167 4.37 -17.82 11.61
N ILE A 168 4.36 -16.78 10.78
CA ILE A 168 3.53 -15.61 11.06
C ILE A 168 2.75 -15.20 9.81
N THR A 169 1.55 -14.70 10.03
CA THR A 169 0.84 -13.86 9.06
C THR A 169 0.46 -12.55 9.74
N ALA A 170 0.72 -11.42 9.07
CA ALA A 170 0.49 -10.09 9.62
C ALA A 170 -0.27 -9.22 8.62
N SER A 171 -1.55 -8.96 8.88
CA SER A 171 -2.39 -8.10 8.02
C SER A 171 -3.71 -7.73 8.70
N ARG A 172 -4.45 -6.78 8.13
CA ARG A 172 -5.87 -6.61 8.49
C ARG A 172 -6.65 -7.88 8.12
N LEU A 173 -7.45 -8.39 9.04
CA LEU A 173 -8.24 -9.61 8.87
C LEU A 173 -9.53 -9.32 8.10
N VAL A 174 -9.39 -9.23 6.77
CA VAL A 174 -10.48 -9.00 5.81
C VAL A 174 -10.53 -10.12 4.77
N PRO A 175 -11.69 -10.42 4.17
CA PRO A 175 -11.89 -11.63 3.36
C PRO A 175 -10.87 -11.83 2.23
N TYR A 176 -10.52 -10.77 1.50
CA TYR A 176 -9.58 -10.88 0.37
C TYR A 176 -8.13 -11.17 0.78
N LYS A 177 -7.77 -11.01 2.07
CA LYS A 177 -6.43 -11.38 2.57
C LYS A 177 -6.28 -12.90 2.76
N ARG A 178 -7.38 -13.65 2.66
CA ARG A 178 -7.44 -15.11 2.68
C ARG A 178 -6.74 -15.74 3.90
N THR A 179 -6.79 -15.08 5.06
CA THR A 179 -6.20 -15.61 6.30
C THR A 179 -6.87 -16.92 6.74
N ASP A 180 -8.14 -17.11 6.37
CA ASP A 180 -8.86 -18.39 6.50
C ASP A 180 -8.08 -19.56 5.91
N ARG A 181 -7.49 -19.39 4.72
CA ARG A 181 -6.72 -20.43 4.05
C ARG A 181 -5.40 -20.73 4.74
N ILE A 182 -4.78 -19.72 5.34
CA ILE A 182 -3.58 -19.90 6.16
C ILE A 182 -3.95 -20.72 7.40
N VAL A 183 -5.02 -20.35 8.11
CA VAL A 183 -5.49 -21.09 9.31
C VAL A 183 -5.87 -22.53 8.95
N GLU A 184 -6.55 -22.74 7.82
CA GLU A 184 -6.91 -24.06 7.31
C GLU A 184 -5.67 -24.91 7.01
N ALA A 185 -4.65 -24.35 6.36
CA ALA A 185 -3.39 -25.06 6.11
C ALA A 185 -2.69 -25.49 7.40
N PHE A 186 -2.72 -24.65 8.45
CA PHE A 186 -2.10 -24.98 9.75
C PHE A 186 -2.91 -25.99 10.57
N ARG A 187 -4.19 -26.21 10.25
CA ARG A 187 -4.93 -27.35 10.82
C ARG A 187 -4.33 -28.69 10.38
N ALA A 188 -3.85 -28.76 9.14
CA ALA A 188 -3.18 -29.96 8.61
C ALA A 188 -1.72 -30.11 9.09
N LEU A 189 -1.19 -29.14 9.85
CA LEU A 189 0.20 -29.11 10.32
C LEU A 189 0.25 -28.88 11.84
N PRO A 190 -0.25 -29.82 12.66
CA PRO A 190 -0.40 -29.62 14.11
C PRO A 190 0.93 -29.34 14.84
N ASP A 191 2.05 -29.86 14.30
CA ASP A 191 3.39 -29.66 14.87
C ASP A 191 4.01 -28.29 14.56
N GLN A 192 3.37 -27.48 13.71
CA GLN A 192 3.84 -26.16 13.33
C GLN A 192 3.00 -25.07 13.99
N GLN A 193 3.67 -24.09 14.60
CA GLN A 193 3.00 -22.97 15.27
C GLN A 193 2.77 -21.80 14.30
N LEU A 194 1.56 -21.23 14.30
CA LEU A 194 1.21 -20.02 13.54
C LEU A 194 0.84 -18.88 14.48
N VAL A 195 1.43 -17.70 14.26
CA VAL A 195 1.01 -16.45 14.86
C VAL A 195 0.22 -15.64 13.83
N VAL A 196 -1.01 -15.28 14.16
CA VAL A 196 -1.87 -14.41 13.35
C VAL A 196 -1.92 -13.04 14.02
N SER A 197 -1.26 -12.06 13.39
CA SER A 197 -1.17 -10.69 13.88
C SER A 197 -2.02 -9.75 13.03
N GLY A 198 -2.84 -8.95 13.68
CA GLY A 198 -3.74 -7.98 13.06
C GLY A 198 -5.18 -8.14 13.50
N ASP A 199 -5.99 -7.18 13.06
CA ASP A 199 -7.38 -7.03 13.48
C ASP A 199 -8.28 -6.84 12.25
N GLY A 200 -9.58 -7.05 12.40
CA GLY A 200 -10.56 -6.90 11.33
C GLY A 200 -11.83 -7.72 11.57
N PRO A 201 -12.83 -7.56 10.68
CA PRO A 201 -14.14 -8.20 10.83
C PRO A 201 -14.07 -9.73 10.88
N GLU A 202 -13.02 -10.34 10.34
CA GLU A 202 -12.85 -11.80 10.32
C GLU A 202 -12.21 -12.37 11.60
N LEU A 203 -11.70 -11.53 12.51
CA LEU A 203 -10.93 -11.97 13.68
C LEU A 203 -11.71 -12.99 14.53
N GLU A 204 -12.90 -12.63 14.98
CA GLU A 204 -13.71 -13.47 15.86
C GLU A 204 -14.16 -14.77 15.18
N ARG A 205 -14.37 -14.75 13.86
CA ARG A 205 -14.73 -15.95 13.09
C ARG A 205 -13.56 -16.91 12.97
N LEU A 206 -12.37 -16.38 12.66
CA LEU A 206 -11.15 -17.17 12.51
C LEU A 206 -10.70 -17.73 13.85
N ARG A 207 -10.76 -16.93 14.92
CA ARG A 207 -10.36 -17.35 16.26
C ARG A 207 -11.21 -18.50 16.79
N ARG A 208 -12.54 -18.44 16.61
CA ARG A 208 -13.46 -19.52 17.04
C ARG A 208 -13.23 -20.85 16.35
N SER A 209 -12.75 -20.82 15.11
CA SER A 209 -12.50 -22.04 14.32
C SER A 209 -11.05 -22.49 14.38
N ALA A 210 -10.15 -21.76 15.02
CA ALA A 210 -8.73 -22.04 14.93
C ALA A 210 -8.30 -23.32 15.67
N PRO A 211 -7.36 -24.11 15.11
CA PRO A 211 -6.72 -25.21 15.83
C PRO A 211 -5.79 -24.70 16.93
N THR A 212 -5.39 -25.57 17.86
CA THR A 212 -4.63 -25.22 19.08
C THR A 212 -3.22 -24.69 18.80
N ASN A 213 -2.65 -24.98 17.63
CA ASN A 213 -1.35 -24.49 17.17
C ASN A 213 -1.39 -23.10 16.52
N VAL A 214 -2.56 -22.44 16.47
CA VAL A 214 -2.74 -21.10 15.89
C VAL A 214 -3.07 -20.09 16.98
N ARG A 215 -2.20 -19.10 17.15
CA ARG A 215 -2.33 -18.03 18.15
C ARG A 215 -2.67 -16.69 17.49
N PHE A 216 -3.71 -16.03 17.95
CA PHE A 216 -4.08 -14.68 17.53
C PHE A 216 -3.57 -13.65 18.53
N THR A 217 -2.88 -12.62 18.05
CA THR A 217 -2.37 -11.52 18.89
C THR A 217 -3.22 -10.24 18.78
N GLY A 218 -4.09 -10.15 17.77
CA GLY A 218 -4.85 -8.93 17.49
C GLY A 218 -3.95 -7.81 16.97
N HIS A 219 -4.37 -6.56 17.18
CA HIS A 219 -3.54 -5.40 16.87
C HIS A 219 -2.43 -5.25 17.92
N VAL A 220 -1.18 -5.34 17.47
CA VAL A 220 0.02 -5.19 18.32
C VAL A 220 0.79 -3.94 17.93
N ARG A 221 1.60 -3.43 18.87
CA ARG A 221 2.48 -2.28 18.60
C ARG A 221 3.58 -2.66 17.60
N GLN A 222 4.13 -1.66 16.90
CA GLN A 222 5.12 -1.88 15.85
C GLN A 222 6.35 -2.69 16.33
N GLN A 223 6.86 -2.40 17.51
CA GLN A 223 8.00 -3.13 18.10
C GLN A 223 7.69 -4.61 18.35
N GLU A 224 6.47 -4.92 18.78
CA GLU A 224 6.03 -6.30 19.02
C GLU A 224 5.80 -7.07 17.71
N LEU A 225 5.25 -6.40 16.69
CA LEU A 225 5.16 -6.97 15.34
C LEU A 225 6.56 -7.31 14.79
N VAL A 226 7.52 -6.39 14.91
CA VAL A 226 8.92 -6.63 14.53
C VAL A 226 9.49 -7.83 15.28
N HIS A 227 9.27 -7.89 16.60
CA HIS A 227 9.75 -8.99 17.45
C HIS A 227 9.24 -10.35 16.97
N HIS A 228 7.95 -10.44 16.61
CA HIS A 228 7.38 -11.66 16.05
C HIS A 228 7.94 -12.00 14.67
N LEU A 229 8.01 -11.02 13.76
CA LEU A 229 8.56 -11.20 12.42
C LEU A 229 10.00 -11.73 12.44
N GLN A 230 10.84 -11.18 13.32
CA GLN A 230 12.24 -11.59 13.47
C GLN A 230 12.40 -13.05 13.93
N ARG A 231 11.48 -13.55 14.75
CA ARG A 231 11.50 -14.91 15.33
C ARG A 231 10.67 -15.91 14.52
N ALA A 232 10.04 -15.46 13.44
CA ALA A 232 9.30 -16.31 12.54
C ALA A 232 10.23 -16.98 11.52
N ARG A 233 9.95 -18.25 11.21
CA ARG A 233 10.59 -19.02 10.14
C ARG A 233 10.23 -18.46 8.77
N ALA A 234 8.97 -18.10 8.60
CA ALA A 234 8.48 -17.43 7.40
C ALA A 234 7.26 -16.56 7.71
N LEU A 235 7.11 -15.49 6.91
CA LEU A 235 5.89 -14.72 6.78
C LEU A 235 5.02 -15.33 5.68
N ILE A 236 3.76 -15.65 5.99
CA ILE A 236 2.81 -16.27 5.06
C ILE A 236 1.78 -15.22 4.62
N VAL A 237 1.64 -15.10 3.30
CA VAL A 237 0.70 -14.17 2.66
C VAL A 237 -0.11 -14.96 1.63
N ALA A 238 -1.43 -14.97 1.81
CA ALA A 238 -2.39 -15.62 0.90
C ALA A 238 -3.28 -14.61 0.17
N ALA A 239 -2.96 -13.31 0.29
CA ALA A 239 -3.80 -12.24 -0.22
C ALA A 239 -4.03 -12.36 -1.72
N ASP A 240 -5.30 -12.38 -2.11
CA ASP A 240 -5.68 -12.36 -3.51
C ASP A 240 -5.77 -10.90 -3.99
N GLU A 241 -4.69 -10.47 -4.63
CA GLU A 241 -4.58 -9.12 -5.20
C GLU A 241 -4.68 -9.12 -6.74
N ARG A 242 -5.07 -10.23 -7.37
CA ARG A 242 -5.32 -10.26 -8.81
C ARG A 242 -6.74 -9.73 -9.07
N GLY A 243 -6.87 -8.79 -10.01
CA GLY A 243 -8.21 -8.44 -10.52
C GLY A 243 -8.80 -9.63 -11.29
N PRO A 244 -10.12 -9.68 -11.55
CA PRO A 244 -10.67 -10.70 -12.43
C PRO A 244 -9.98 -10.66 -13.81
N GLY A 245 -9.66 -11.84 -14.36
CA GLY A 245 -9.05 -12.00 -15.69
C GLY A 245 -7.54 -12.32 -15.73
N ALA A 246 -6.91 -12.71 -14.63
CA ALA A 246 -5.59 -13.36 -14.68
C ALA A 246 -5.79 -14.88 -14.68
N ASP A 247 -5.39 -15.56 -15.75
CA ASP A 247 -5.46 -17.02 -15.89
C ASP A 247 -4.80 -17.73 -14.69
N PRO A 248 -5.32 -18.91 -14.30
CA PRO A 248 -4.76 -19.71 -13.22
C PRO A 248 -3.50 -20.42 -13.70
N VAL A 249 -2.38 -19.71 -13.81
CA VAL A 249 -1.09 -20.39 -13.79
C VAL A 249 -0.79 -20.74 -12.34
N GLY A 250 -1.00 -22.01 -12.01
CA GLY A 250 -0.89 -22.58 -10.67
C GLY A 250 0.40 -22.19 -9.95
N GLY A 251 0.28 -21.83 -8.68
CA GLY A 251 1.42 -21.52 -7.84
C GLY A 251 1.01 -20.91 -6.52
N ALA A 252 0.57 -21.73 -5.57
CA ALA A 252 0.67 -21.40 -4.17
C ALA A 252 2.17 -21.20 -3.85
N GLY A 253 2.60 -19.94 -3.80
CA GLY A 253 4.00 -19.61 -3.55
C GLY A 253 4.35 -19.74 -2.07
N LEU A 254 4.73 -20.95 -1.65
CA LEU A 254 5.56 -21.14 -0.45
C LEU A 254 6.94 -20.51 -0.73
N ARG A 255 7.18 -19.28 -0.26
CA ARG A 255 8.52 -18.68 -0.31
C ARG A 255 9.35 -19.22 0.85
N HIS A 256 10.07 -20.30 0.59
CA HIS A 256 11.16 -20.77 1.44
C HIS A 256 12.39 -19.92 1.15
N THR A 257 12.88 -19.13 2.12
CA THR A 257 14.24 -18.57 2.06
C THR A 257 15.14 -19.40 2.95
N GLY A 258 15.78 -20.40 2.34
CA GLY A 258 16.84 -21.21 2.93
C GLY A 258 17.75 -21.78 1.83
N ASP A 259 19.03 -21.40 1.90
CA ASP A 259 20.23 -21.92 1.23
C ASP A 259 20.32 -22.02 -0.30
N ARG A 260 20.83 -20.93 -0.93
CA ARG A 260 21.95 -20.85 -1.89
C ARG A 260 22.02 -19.45 -2.54
N PRO A 261 23.22 -18.94 -2.91
CA PRO A 261 23.34 -17.66 -3.59
C PRO A 261 23.06 -17.87 -5.08
N ALA A 262 21.89 -17.41 -5.54
CA ALA A 262 21.61 -17.29 -6.96
C ALA A 262 20.98 -15.93 -7.21
N GLU A 263 21.73 -15.06 -7.86
CA GLU A 263 21.21 -13.88 -8.55
C GLU A 263 20.06 -14.30 -9.47
N ARG A 264 18.82 -14.11 -9.03
CA ARG A 264 17.65 -14.07 -9.90
C ARG A 264 16.88 -12.82 -9.54
N ARG A 265 16.64 -11.98 -10.57
CA ARG A 265 15.86 -10.74 -10.50
C ARG A 265 14.56 -11.01 -9.74
N LEU A 266 14.42 -10.37 -8.59
CA LEU A 266 13.26 -10.47 -7.73
C LEU A 266 12.05 -9.85 -8.43
N SER A 267 11.27 -10.67 -9.12
CA SER A 267 9.89 -10.34 -9.46
C SER A 267 8.98 -10.68 -8.26
N GLY A 268 8.02 -9.80 -7.99
CA GLY A 268 6.87 -10.13 -7.15
C GLY A 268 6.74 -9.26 -5.90
N ASP A 269 5.81 -8.31 -6.01
CA ASP A 269 4.78 -7.97 -5.03
C ASP A 269 5.13 -8.26 -3.55
N ARG A 270 5.66 -7.22 -2.89
CA ARG A 270 5.65 -7.15 -1.43
C ARG A 270 4.41 -6.39 -0.99
N ALA A 271 3.63 -7.02 -0.11
CA ALA A 271 2.45 -6.47 0.52
C ALA A 271 2.74 -5.08 1.11
N GLY A 272 1.94 -4.10 0.71
CA GLY A 272 2.06 -2.72 1.17
C GLY A 272 1.72 -2.57 2.66
N CYS A 273 2.75 -2.62 3.50
CA CYS A 273 2.77 -1.91 4.77
C CYS A 273 3.33 -0.51 4.51
N LEU A 274 2.47 0.42 4.07
CA LEU A 274 2.86 1.82 3.87
C LEU A 274 2.90 2.53 5.22
N GLY A 275 4.09 2.57 5.83
CA GLY A 275 4.49 3.66 6.70
C GLY A 275 5.13 4.74 5.84
N MET A 276 4.47 5.89 5.67
CA MET A 276 5.06 7.05 4.98
C MET A 276 6.10 7.67 5.91
N SER A 277 7.39 7.58 5.54
CA SER A 277 8.45 8.37 6.15
C SER A 277 8.63 9.66 5.35
N VAL A 278 8.46 10.81 6.01
CA VAL A 278 8.60 12.14 5.42
C VAL A 278 10.07 12.52 5.32
N LEU A 279 10.50 12.92 4.12
CA LEU A 279 11.83 13.50 3.87
C LEU A 279 11.95 14.87 4.54
N ARG A 280 12.87 14.99 5.51
CA ARG A 280 13.35 16.28 6.04
C ARG A 280 14.17 17.00 4.97
N ARG A 281 13.82 18.25 4.66
CA ARG A 281 14.79 19.30 4.33
C ARG A 281 14.48 20.54 5.16
N GLY A 282 15.18 20.67 6.28
CA GLY A 282 15.31 21.95 6.95
C GLY A 282 16.17 22.86 6.07
N HIS A 283 15.63 24.02 5.72
CA HIS A 283 16.45 25.12 5.24
C HIS A 283 17.21 25.69 6.43
N SER A 284 18.50 25.43 6.48
CA SER A 284 19.45 26.27 7.19
C SER A 284 20.66 26.46 6.29
N ARG A 285 21.18 27.69 6.35
CA ARG A 285 22.05 28.38 5.40
C ARG A 285 23.17 27.54 4.80
N CYS A 286 23.43 27.88 3.53
CA CYS A 286 24.62 27.56 2.77
C CYS A 286 25.88 27.78 3.61
N ASP A 287 26.60 26.70 3.91
CA ASP A 287 28.03 26.80 4.19
C ASP A 287 28.76 25.61 3.57
N ARG A 288 29.88 25.93 2.92
CA ARG A 288 30.65 25.03 2.06
C ARG A 288 31.40 24.01 2.90
N GLN A 289 31.00 22.73 2.87
CA GLN A 289 31.94 21.63 3.09
C GLN A 289 31.65 20.46 2.16
N ARG A 290 32.66 20.11 1.35
CA ARG A 290 32.67 19.00 0.40
C ARG A 290 32.78 17.68 1.17
N GLY A 291 31.89 16.73 0.90
CA GLY A 291 31.93 15.35 1.40
C GLY A 291 31.60 14.35 0.26
N PRO A 292 32.09 13.10 0.32
CA PRO A 292 32.52 12.37 -0.88
C PRO A 292 31.40 11.50 -1.47
N TRP A 293 30.85 11.90 -2.62
CA TRP A 293 29.97 11.06 -3.43
C TRP A 293 30.42 11.02 -4.89
N VAL A 294 31.67 10.58 -5.14
CA VAL A 294 32.08 10.04 -6.44
C VAL A 294 33.26 9.09 -6.24
N ARG A 295 33.04 7.77 -6.24
CA ARG A 295 34.03 6.81 -6.79
C ARG A 295 33.35 5.56 -7.39
N ARG A 296 33.20 5.65 -8.72
CA ARG A 296 33.45 4.64 -9.77
C ARG A 296 33.21 3.16 -9.45
N ALA A 297 32.22 2.61 -10.14
CA ALA A 297 32.25 1.25 -10.64
C ALA A 297 33.47 1.06 -11.57
N ARG A 298 34.26 0.01 -11.34
CA ARG A 298 35.13 -0.60 -12.35
C ARG A 298 34.90 -2.11 -12.35
N HIS A 299 34.60 -2.62 -13.53
CA HIS A 299 34.62 -4.04 -13.87
C HIS A 299 36.01 -4.63 -13.62
N SER A 300 36.06 -5.83 -13.03
CA SER A 300 37.22 -6.70 -13.07
C SER A 300 36.89 -7.93 -13.93
N ARG A 301 37.38 -7.92 -15.17
CA ARG A 301 37.68 -9.12 -15.96
C ARG A 301 39.19 -9.11 -16.24
N SER A 302 39.89 -10.15 -15.79
CA SER A 302 41.15 -10.69 -16.34
C SER A 302 41.38 -12.00 -15.57
N CYS A 303 41.28 -13.17 -16.21
CA CYS A 303 42.36 -13.84 -16.97
C CYS A 303 43.64 -13.95 -16.14
N GLY A 304 43.87 -15.15 -15.60
CA GLY A 304 45.17 -15.62 -15.11
C GLY A 304 45.37 -17.03 -15.61
N THR A 305 46.37 -17.21 -16.48
CA THR A 305 46.86 -18.48 -17.00
C THR A 305 48.21 -18.80 -16.34
N THR A 306 48.33 -20.06 -15.88
CA THR A 306 49.55 -20.91 -15.77
C THR A 306 50.69 -20.51 -14.83
N PRO A 307 51.58 -21.45 -14.42
CA PRO A 307 51.73 -22.86 -14.82
C PRO A 307 50.86 -23.85 -14.04
#